data_AF-A0A8J8JXL0-F1
#
_entry.id   AF-A0A8J8JXL0-F1
#
_cell.length_a   1.000
_cell.length_b   1.000
_cell.length_c   1.000
_cell.angle_alpha   90.00
_cell.angle_beta   90.00
_cell.angle_gamma   90.00
#
_symmetry.space_group_name_H-M   'P 1'
#
loop_
_entity.id
_entity.type
_entity.pdbx_description
1 polymer ?
#
loop_
_entity_poly.entity_id
_entity_poly.type
_entity_poly.pdbx_seq_one_letter_code
_entity_poly.pdbx_strand_id
1 'polypeptide(L)'
;LQALRCVDIVLPYHELDYISVCKEVKADIFVIGEDWGRKPHNIGVENYLNEQGKKTVQIKYNPRTSSTKIKQNVIAQFQRGQHIEQEIAQNSQHDPGY
;
A
#
# COMPACT_ATOMS: atom_id res chain seq x y z
N LEU A 1 8.07 5.38 -3.70
CA LEU A 1 7.65 6.55 -2.88
C LEU A 1 8.29 7.85 -3.36
N GLN A 2 9.57 7.84 -3.79
CA GLN A 2 10.28 9.06 -4.19
C GLN A 2 9.66 9.83 -5.38
N ALA A 3 8.90 9.16 -6.24
CA ALA A 3 8.22 9.80 -7.36
C ALA A 3 6.91 10.54 -6.98
N LEU A 4 6.51 10.54 -5.71
CA LEU A 4 5.28 11.22 -5.28
C LEU A 4 5.52 12.73 -5.14
N ARG A 5 4.60 13.53 -5.68
CA ARG A 5 4.70 15.01 -5.70
C ARG A 5 4.90 15.66 -4.33
N CYS A 6 4.34 15.07 -3.28
CA CYS A 6 4.34 15.64 -1.93
C CYS A 6 5.41 15.03 -1.00
N VAL A 7 6.43 14.37 -1.56
CA VAL A 7 7.48 13.69 -0.79
C VAL A 7 8.80 14.38 -1.07
N ASP A 8 9.42 14.94 -0.03
CA ASP A 8 10.73 15.57 -0.13
C ASP A 8 11.87 14.56 0.04
N ILE A 9 11.74 13.62 0.98
CA ILE A 9 12.76 12.63 1.35
C ILE A 9 12.12 11.26 1.49
N VAL A 10 12.85 10.21 1.09
CA VAL A 10 12.50 8.82 1.34
C VAL A 10 13.66 8.13 2.04
N LEU A 11 13.37 7.57 3.22
CA LEU A 11 14.31 6.75 3.97
C LEU A 11 13.88 5.28 3.90
N PRO A 12 14.75 4.38 3.40
CA PRO A 12 14.50 2.95 3.53
C PRO A 12 14.67 2.54 5.00
N TYR A 13 13.74 1.75 5.52
CA TYR A 13 13.91 1.09 6.81
C TYR A 13 13.64 -0.41 6.64
N HIS A 14 14.49 -1.24 7.25
CA HIS A 14 14.40 -2.70 7.20
C HIS A 14 13.89 -3.31 8.50
N GLU A 15 13.82 -2.49 9.56
CA GLU A 15 13.34 -2.87 10.89
C GLU A 15 12.34 -1.83 11.41
N LEU A 16 11.46 -2.23 12.32
CA LEU A 16 10.39 -1.38 12.87
C LEU A 16 10.89 -0.43 13.97
N ASP A 17 12.00 0.26 13.71
CA ASP A 17 12.57 1.29 14.59
C ASP A 17 12.15 2.70 14.17
N TYR A 18 10.92 3.07 14.51
CA TYR A 18 10.38 4.38 14.18
C TYR A 18 11.04 5.52 14.97
N ILE A 19 11.54 5.25 16.17
CA ILE A 19 12.09 6.30 17.05
C ILE A 19 13.41 6.82 16.49
N SER A 20 14.30 5.95 16.02
CA SER A 20 15.57 6.38 15.41
C SER A 20 15.33 7.24 14.18
N VAL A 21 14.39 6.83 13.31
CA VAL A 21 14.00 7.63 12.14
C VAL A 21 13.41 8.99 12.56
N CYS A 22 12.50 9.03 13.54
CA CYS A 22 11.92 10.28 14.04
C CYS A 22 12.98 11.24 14.59
N LYS A 23 14.03 10.71 15.24
CA LYS A 23 15.19 11.52 15.71
C LYS A 23 16.00 12.07 14.55
N GLU A 24 16.32 11.22 13.58
CA GLU A 24 17.13 11.58 12.40
C GLU A 24 16.47 12.70 11.59
N VAL A 25 15.17 12.57 11.31
CA VAL A 25 14.43 13.58 10.53
C VAL A 25 13.86 14.71 11.38
N LYS A 26 14.07 14.68 12.70
CA LYS A 26 13.53 15.64 13.67
C LYS A 26 12.01 15.81 13.53
N ALA A 27 11.29 14.71 13.43
CA ALA A 27 9.85 14.71 13.21
C ALA A 27 9.10 15.46 14.33
N ASP A 28 8.15 16.33 13.95
CA ASP A 28 7.19 16.98 14.87
C ASP A 28 5.80 16.33 14.82
N ILE A 29 5.48 15.73 13.66
CA ILE A 29 4.23 15.03 13.41
C ILE A 29 4.55 13.67 12.78
N PHE A 30 3.98 12.61 13.33
CA PHE A 30 4.06 11.25 12.79
C PHE A 30 2.69 10.79 12.31
N VAL A 31 2.56 10.50 11.02
CA VAL A 31 1.27 10.20 10.38
C VAL A 31 1.11 8.69 10.22
N ILE A 32 -0.02 8.16 10.68
CA ILE A 32 -0.32 6.71 10.70
C ILE A 32 -1.67 6.40 10.03
N GLY A 33 -1.81 5.18 9.52
CA GLY A 33 -3.06 4.67 8.96
C GLY A 33 -4.03 4.09 10.00
N GLU A 34 -5.24 3.72 9.56
CA GLU A 34 -6.29 3.17 10.46
C GLU A 34 -5.94 1.79 11.06
N ASP A 35 -5.00 1.08 10.45
CA ASP A 35 -4.54 -0.25 10.85
C ASP A 35 -3.29 -0.22 11.76
N TRP A 36 -2.90 0.96 12.25
CA TRP A 36 -1.72 1.12 13.11
C TRP A 36 -1.73 0.18 14.32
N GLY A 37 -2.88 -0.03 14.96
CA GLY A 37 -3.02 -0.99 16.05
C GLY A 37 -2.23 -0.61 17.32
N ARG A 38 -1.92 -1.60 18.18
CA ARG A 38 -1.38 -1.38 19.55
C ARG A 38 -0.14 -2.20 19.88
N LYS A 39 0.69 -2.50 18.88
CA LYS A 39 1.94 -3.25 19.13
C LYS A 39 2.93 -2.41 19.97
N PRO A 40 3.83 -3.03 20.75
CA PRO A 40 4.75 -2.29 21.62
C PRO A 40 5.56 -1.20 20.92
N HIS A 41 6.05 -1.44 19.71
CA HIS A 41 6.81 -0.45 18.93
C HIS A 41 5.94 0.74 18.44
N ASN A 42 4.65 0.52 18.22
CA ASN A 42 3.70 1.57 17.82
C ASN A 42 3.39 2.50 18.99
N ILE A 43 3.08 1.92 20.15
CA ILE A 43 2.87 2.68 21.39
C ILE A 43 4.17 3.40 21.81
N GLY A 44 5.31 2.77 21.61
CA GLY A 44 6.63 3.34 21.93
C GLY A 44 6.90 4.66 21.21
N VAL A 45 6.67 4.73 19.90
CA VAL A 45 6.87 5.99 19.15
C VAL A 45 5.82 7.06 19.50
N GLU A 46 4.58 6.65 19.76
CA GLU A 46 3.53 7.57 20.21
C GLU A 46 3.90 8.24 21.54
N ASN A 47 4.32 7.45 22.53
CA ASN A 47 4.74 7.95 23.83
C ASN A 47 5.97 8.85 23.70
N TYR A 48 6.98 8.41 22.94
CA TYR A 48 8.19 9.19 22.68
C TYR A 48 7.89 10.59 22.13
N LEU A 49 6.96 10.69 21.17
CA LEU A 49 6.56 11.99 20.61
C LEU A 49 5.72 12.81 21.59
N ASN A 50 4.76 12.19 22.26
CA ASN A 50 3.88 12.88 23.22
C ASN A 50 4.68 13.48 24.39
N GLU A 51 5.68 12.78 24.92
CA GLU A 51 6.58 13.27 25.99
C GLU A 51 7.35 14.54 25.58
N GLN A 52 7.56 14.75 24.28
CA GLN A 52 8.21 15.93 23.71
C GLN A 52 7.20 17.01 23.25
N GLY A 53 5.91 16.85 23.52
CA GLY A 53 4.86 17.74 23.03
C GLY A 53 4.58 17.65 21.52
N LYS A 54 5.06 16.59 20.87
CA LYS A 54 4.88 16.28 19.44
C LYS A 54 3.65 15.39 19.24
N LYS A 55 3.25 15.18 17.99
CA LYS A 55 1.94 14.58 17.68
C LYS A 55 2.02 13.34 16.81
N THR A 56 1.16 12.38 17.11
CA THR A 56 0.79 11.32 16.17
C THR A 56 -0.58 11.64 15.58
N VAL A 57 -0.72 11.59 14.25
CA VAL A 57 -1.95 11.91 13.52
C VAL A 57 -2.40 10.70 12.72
N GLN A 58 -3.62 10.23 12.99
CA GLN A 58 -4.21 9.13 12.26
C GLN A 58 -5.05 9.64 11.09
N ILE A 59 -4.81 9.11 9.89
CA ILE A 59 -5.56 9.44 8.67
C ILE A 59 -6.48 8.30 8.25
N LYS A 60 -7.61 8.65 7.65
CA LYS A 60 -8.55 7.68 7.08
C LYS A 60 -8.10 7.20 5.72
N TYR A 61 -8.29 5.91 5.43
CA TYR A 61 -8.01 5.39 4.10
C TYR A 61 -8.98 5.92 3.05
N ASN A 62 -8.48 6.11 1.82
CA ASN A 62 -9.34 6.46 0.70
C ASN A 62 -10.09 5.21 0.22
N PRO A 63 -11.44 5.19 0.26
CA PRO A 63 -12.21 3.99 -0.08
C PRO A 63 -12.09 3.58 -1.56
N ARG A 64 -11.64 4.49 -2.43
CA ARG A 64 -11.58 4.30 -3.89
C ARG A 64 -10.63 3.19 -4.30
N THR A 65 -9.51 2.99 -3.61
CA THR A 65 -8.46 2.08 -4.07
C THR A 65 -7.74 1.36 -2.93
N SER A 66 -7.25 0.15 -3.20
CA SER A 66 -6.36 -0.60 -2.32
C SER A 66 -5.54 -1.60 -3.14
N SER A 67 -4.39 -2.02 -2.61
CA SER A 67 -3.55 -3.04 -3.26
C SER A 67 -4.30 -4.36 -3.46
N THR A 68 -5.18 -4.74 -2.53
CA THR A 68 -6.05 -5.92 -2.67
C THR A 68 -6.97 -5.81 -3.87
N LYS A 69 -7.68 -4.66 -4.01
CA LYS A 69 -8.57 -4.42 -5.16
C LYS A 69 -7.79 -4.41 -6.48
N ILE A 70 -6.60 -3.80 -6.51
CA ILE A 70 -5.75 -3.78 -7.71
C ILE A 70 -5.34 -5.21 -8.09
N LYS A 71 -4.85 -6.02 -7.15
CA LYS A 71 -4.48 -7.42 -7.40
C LYS A 71 -5.66 -8.24 -7.93
N GLN A 72 -6.83 -8.12 -7.31
CA GLN A 72 -8.06 -8.77 -7.76
C GLN A 72 -8.42 -8.36 -9.19
N ASN A 73 -8.34 -7.06 -9.50
CA ASN A 73 -8.63 -6.56 -10.85
C ASN A 73 -7.66 -7.09 -11.90
N VAL A 74 -6.35 -7.14 -11.60
CA VAL A 74 -5.34 -7.68 -12.51
C VAL A 74 -5.56 -9.17 -12.77
N ILE A 75 -5.81 -9.96 -11.72
CA ILE A 75 -6.11 -11.39 -11.86
C ILE A 75 -7.37 -11.60 -12.71
N ALA A 76 -8.43 -10.84 -12.44
CA ALA A 76 -9.68 -10.94 -13.19
C ALA A 76 -9.52 -10.52 -14.66
N GLN A 77 -8.70 -9.51 -14.96
CA GLN A 77 -8.37 -9.11 -16.33
C GLN A 77 -7.62 -10.22 -17.07
N PHE A 78 -6.63 -10.84 -16.42
CA PHE A 78 -5.87 -11.95 -16.99
C PHE A 78 -6.76 -13.15 -17.32
N GLN A 79 -7.61 -13.57 -16.37
CA GLN A 79 -8.52 -14.70 -16.56
C GLN A 79 -9.52 -14.48 -17.70
N ARG A 80 -10.05 -13.25 -17.85
CA ARG A 80 -10.92 -12.90 -18.98
C ARG A 80 -10.20 -13.02 -20.32
N GLY A 81 -8.94 -12.59 -20.40
CA GLY A 81 -8.12 -12.74 -21.61
C GLY A 81 -7.97 -14.20 -22.03
N GLN A 82 -7.64 -15.08 -21.08
CA GLN A 82 -7.50 -16.51 -21.36
C GLN A 82 -8.81 -17.17 -21.85
N HIS A 83 -9.95 -16.77 -21.29
CA HIS A 83 -11.25 -17.26 -21.73
C HIS A 83 -11.54 -16.88 -23.19
N ILE A 84 -11.30 -15.62 -23.55
CA ILE A 84 -11.49 -15.12 -24.92
C ILE A 84 -10.60 -15.88 -25.91
N GLU A 85 -9.33 -16.12 -25.56
CA GLU A 85 -8.41 -16.91 -26.39
C GLU A 85 -8.90 -18.35 -26.60
N GLN A 86 -9.41 -18.99 -25.54
CA GLN A 86 -9.97 -20.34 -25.61
C GLN A 86 -11.23 -20.40 -26.50
N GLU A 87 -12.14 -19.44 -26.37
CA GLU A 87 -13.35 -19.35 -27.21
C GLU A 87 -13.00 -19.12 -28.68
N ILE A 88 -12.01 -18.26 -28.98
CA ILE A 88 -11.55 -18.03 -30.36
C ILE A 88 -10.93 -19.31 -30.94
N ALA A 89 -10.11 -20.02 -30.18
CA ALA A 89 -9.49 -21.27 -30.61
C ALA A 89 -10.51 -22.36 -30.89
N GLN A 90 -11.55 -22.49 -30.06
CA GLN A 90 -12.64 -23.46 -30.24
C GLN A 90 -13.49 -23.14 -31.47
N ASN A 91 -13.83 -21.87 -31.69
CA ASN A 91 -14.63 -21.45 -32.85
C ASN A 91 -13.86 -21.56 -34.18
N SER A 92 -12.53 -21.39 -34.15
CA SER A 92 -11.67 -21.52 -35.34
C SER A 92 -11.45 -22.98 -35.76
N GLN A 93 -11.71 -23.96 -34.88
CA GLN A 93 -11.63 -25.40 -35.19
C GLN A 93 -12.94 -25.96 -35.76
N HIS A 94 -14.03 -25.18 -35.80
CA HIS A 94 -15.36 -25.60 -36.23
C HIS A 94 -15.77 -25.05 -37.60
N ASP A 95 -14.82 -24.70 -38.47
CA ASP A 95 -15.07 -24.33 -39.86
C ASP A 95 -14.82 -25.55 -40.77
N PRO A 96 -15.82 -26.43 -41.01
CA PRO A 96 -15.70 -27.46 -42.03
C PRO A 96 -15.80 -26.74 -43.37
N GLY A 97 -14.65 -26.43 -43.97
CA GLY A 97 -14.59 -25.88 -45.32
C GLY A 97 -15.46 -26.69 -46.28
N TYR A 98 -16.27 -25.97 -47.06
CA TYR A 98 -17.03 -26.50 -48.20
C TYR A 98 -16.13 -27.21 -49.22
#